data_AF-A0A8H6C1Z4-F1
#
_entry.id   AF-A0A8H6C1Z4-F1
#
_cell.length_a   1.000
_cell.length_b   1.000
_cell.length_c   1.000
_cell.angle_alpha   90.00
_cell.angle_beta   90.00
_cell.angle_gamma   90.00
#
_symmetry.space_group_name_H-M   'P 1'
#
loop_
_entity.id
_entity.type
_entity.pdbx_description
1 polymer ?
#
loop_
_entity_poly.entity_id
_entity_poly.type
_entity_poly.pdbx_seq_one_letter_code
_entity_poly.pdbx_strand_id
1 'polypeptide(L)'
;MVLSYILEKIPVVTEDPFLQYRPFPEVPKTLFQKHWHEIFASFTFYFIIQQLSGPIFSIIMGPRYTKLSRSTRVNFDVHVTSMVQCFVSFALMVPHLNNPHWVNRLNDPANSLLGSTDFGGLVCALTVGYFIWDLYVCAKYFSLFGVGFLFHGFAAMYAFATGFVPYCQPWAGPFLTFELSTPFVNINWFASKLPAGTFSEKTIIINGILLMVTFFIVRIVWGFYAVSQLAVDMLASLDQVNKLLPISLLVLNFLLNSLNVFWFYKMVMIARKKARGQESTREAAKEVREKIE
;
A
#
# COMPACT_ATOMS: atom_id res chain seq x y z
N MET A 1 -20.14 -3.90 -18.30
CA MET A 1 -21.04 -2.71 -18.27
C MET A 1 -20.62 -1.70 -17.21
N VAL A 2 -20.67 -2.01 -15.90
CA VAL A 2 -20.30 -1.01 -14.86
C VAL A 2 -18.83 -0.59 -14.91
N LEU A 3 -17.88 -1.54 -15.03
CA LEU A 3 -16.45 -1.22 -15.12
C LEU A 3 -16.13 -0.38 -16.37
N SER A 4 -16.68 -0.77 -17.52
CA SER A 4 -16.53 -0.04 -18.78
C SER A 4 -17.03 1.40 -18.68
N TYR A 5 -18.22 1.59 -18.09
CA TYR A 5 -18.80 2.91 -17.84
C TYR A 5 -17.94 3.77 -16.91
N ILE A 6 -17.32 3.18 -15.87
CA ILE A 6 -16.41 3.89 -14.97
C ILE A 6 -15.12 4.29 -15.71
N LEU A 7 -14.53 3.38 -16.48
CA LEU A 7 -13.31 3.63 -17.23
C LEU A 7 -13.48 4.74 -18.27
N GLU A 8 -14.65 4.83 -18.93
CA GLU A 8 -14.99 5.93 -19.84
C GLU A 8 -14.95 7.32 -19.18
N LYS A 9 -15.10 7.40 -17.84
CA LYS A 9 -15.06 8.67 -17.09
C LYS A 9 -13.68 9.00 -16.52
N ILE A 10 -12.75 8.06 -16.57
CA ILE A 10 -11.38 8.24 -16.07
C ILE A 10 -10.51 8.67 -17.26
N PRO A 11 -9.71 9.74 -17.16
CA PRO A 11 -8.82 10.12 -18.25
C PRO A 11 -7.76 9.03 -18.51
N VAL A 12 -7.43 8.82 -19.78
CA VAL A 12 -6.25 8.03 -20.15
C VAL A 12 -5.02 8.90 -19.91
N VAL A 13 -4.19 8.54 -18.94
CA VAL A 13 -2.95 9.26 -18.61
C VAL A 13 -1.76 8.37 -18.88
N THR A 14 -0.96 8.73 -19.87
CA THR A 14 0.26 8.01 -20.27
C THR A 14 1.52 8.81 -20.01
N GLU A 15 1.42 10.14 -20.00
CA GLU A 15 2.54 11.07 -19.80
C GLU A 15 2.84 11.29 -18.31
N ASP A 16 4.11 11.41 -17.99
CA ASP A 16 4.57 11.77 -16.65
C ASP A 16 5.03 13.24 -16.62
N PRO A 17 4.34 14.11 -15.85
CA PRO A 17 4.65 15.53 -15.79
C PRO A 17 5.99 15.84 -15.09
N PHE A 18 6.58 14.89 -14.37
CA PHE A 18 7.79 15.10 -13.56
C PHE A 18 9.08 14.64 -14.23
N LEU A 19 9.00 13.92 -15.36
CA LEU A 19 10.18 13.46 -16.10
C LEU A 19 11.14 14.59 -16.51
N GLN A 20 10.58 15.76 -16.82
CA GLN A 20 11.36 16.93 -17.21
C GLN A 20 12.32 17.42 -16.11
N TYR A 21 12.05 17.09 -14.84
CA TYR A 21 12.88 17.50 -13.71
C TYR A 21 13.99 16.50 -13.39
N ARG A 22 14.17 15.47 -14.21
CA ARG A 22 15.23 14.48 -14.04
C ARG A 22 16.61 15.12 -14.21
N PRO A 23 17.50 15.03 -13.21
CA PRO A 23 18.76 15.76 -13.28
C PRO A 23 19.81 15.08 -14.17
N PHE A 24 19.83 13.75 -14.26
CA PHE A 24 20.75 12.98 -15.12
C PHE A 24 20.28 11.52 -15.27
N PRO A 25 20.83 10.73 -16.22
CA PRO A 25 21.56 11.19 -17.42
C PRO A 25 20.63 12.01 -18.34
N GLU A 26 21.11 12.80 -19.29
CA GLU A 26 20.18 13.52 -20.20
C GLU A 26 19.33 12.56 -21.03
N VAL A 27 19.92 11.46 -21.52
CA VAL A 27 19.22 10.40 -22.27
C VAL A 27 19.19 9.11 -21.43
N PRO A 28 18.03 8.69 -20.88
CA PRO A 28 17.92 7.47 -20.09
C PRO A 28 17.97 6.24 -21.01
N LYS A 29 18.71 5.21 -20.59
CA LYS A 29 18.78 3.92 -21.29
C LYS A 29 17.82 2.87 -20.73
N THR A 30 17.30 3.10 -19.53
CA THR A 30 16.39 2.17 -18.83
C THR A 30 15.25 2.94 -18.16
N LEU A 31 14.13 2.26 -17.89
CA LEU A 31 13.02 2.85 -17.13
C LEU A 31 13.48 3.28 -15.73
N PHE A 32 14.37 2.51 -15.09
CA PHE A 32 14.96 2.94 -13.82
C PHE A 32 15.73 4.27 -13.97
N GLN A 33 16.59 4.42 -14.98
CA GLN A 33 17.30 5.67 -15.22
C GLN A 33 16.37 6.83 -15.58
N LYS A 34 15.17 6.53 -16.06
CA LYS A 34 14.14 7.50 -16.39
C LYS A 34 13.37 8.00 -15.15
N HIS A 35 13.23 7.18 -14.11
CA HIS A 35 12.39 7.49 -12.94
C HIS A 35 13.12 7.48 -11.58
N TRP A 36 14.44 7.30 -11.53
CA TRP A 36 15.17 7.20 -10.25
C TRP A 36 15.03 8.46 -9.37
N HIS A 37 14.91 9.63 -9.99
CA HIS A 37 14.76 10.90 -9.28
C HIS A 37 13.40 11.00 -8.59
N GLU A 38 12.35 10.42 -9.17
CA GLU A 38 11.02 10.30 -8.54
C GLU A 38 11.03 9.31 -7.37
N ILE A 39 11.75 8.19 -7.50
CA ILE A 39 11.95 7.25 -6.38
C ILE A 39 12.60 7.99 -5.20
N PHE A 40 13.68 8.72 -5.48
CA PHE A 40 14.42 9.47 -4.47
C PHE A 40 13.58 10.60 -3.86
N ALA A 41 12.85 11.34 -4.70
CA ALA A 41 11.95 12.41 -4.26
C ALA A 41 10.83 11.86 -3.36
N SER A 42 10.21 10.74 -3.74
CA SER A 42 9.18 10.07 -2.94
C SER A 42 9.72 9.58 -1.60
N PHE A 43 10.86 8.90 -1.58
CA PHE A 43 11.52 8.47 -0.33
C PHE A 43 11.78 9.67 0.60
N THR A 44 12.34 10.75 0.05
CA THR A 44 12.65 11.97 0.81
C THR A 44 11.38 12.65 1.30
N PHE A 45 10.34 12.70 0.48
CA PHE A 45 9.02 13.24 0.84
C PHE A 45 8.45 12.51 2.06
N TYR A 46 8.40 11.18 2.06
CA TYR A 46 7.86 10.42 3.20
C TYR A 46 8.72 10.54 4.46
N PHE A 47 10.04 10.64 4.32
CA PHE A 47 10.92 10.95 5.43
C PHE A 47 10.59 12.32 6.04
N ILE A 48 10.40 13.35 5.21
CA ILE A 48 10.03 14.70 5.66
C ILE A 48 8.67 14.67 6.36
N ILE A 49 7.66 14.01 5.80
CA ILE A 49 6.32 13.89 6.41
C ILE A 49 6.43 13.28 7.82
N GLN A 50 7.18 12.19 7.98
CA GLN A 50 7.37 11.56 9.28
C GLN A 50 8.05 12.52 10.28
N GLN A 51 9.09 13.23 9.85
CA GLN A 51 9.83 14.15 10.71
C GLN A 51 9.01 15.40 11.08
N LEU A 52 8.13 15.87 10.20
CA LEU A 52 7.24 16.99 10.46
C LEU A 52 6.01 16.63 11.31
N SER A 53 5.61 15.34 11.35
CA SER A 53 4.49 14.87 12.16
C SER A 53 4.60 15.31 13.63
N GLY A 54 5.75 15.08 14.27
CA GLY A 54 5.94 15.38 15.68
C GLY A 54 5.76 16.86 16.03
N PRO A 55 6.48 17.80 15.38
CA PRO A 55 6.28 19.24 15.56
C PRO A 55 4.84 19.69 15.30
N ILE A 56 4.23 19.24 14.20
CA ILE A 56 2.86 19.64 13.81
C ILE A 56 1.84 19.17 14.84
N PHE A 57 1.86 17.89 15.22
CA PHE A 57 0.87 17.34 16.15
C PHE A 57 1.12 17.72 17.61
N SER A 58 2.34 18.13 17.96
CA SER A 58 2.60 18.79 19.25
C SER A 58 1.84 20.12 19.37
N ILE A 59 1.67 20.85 18.26
CA ILE A 59 0.89 22.11 18.23
C ILE A 59 -0.61 21.82 18.15
N ILE A 60 -1.04 20.98 17.20
CA ILE A 60 -2.47 20.72 16.94
C ILE A 60 -3.14 19.99 18.12
N MET A 61 -2.47 19.01 18.71
CA MET A 61 -3.05 18.14 19.74
C MET A 61 -2.56 18.45 21.15
N GLY A 62 -1.43 19.16 21.29
CA GLY A 62 -0.86 19.55 22.58
C GLY A 62 -0.60 18.33 23.48
N PRO A 63 -1.05 18.36 24.74
CA PRO A 63 -0.87 17.26 25.70
C PRO A 63 -1.38 15.90 25.25
N ARG A 64 -2.34 15.85 24.32
CA ARG A 64 -2.89 14.59 23.80
C ARG A 64 -1.87 13.81 22.96
N TYR A 65 -0.92 14.50 22.35
CA TYR A 65 0.21 13.90 21.62
C TYR A 65 1.47 13.83 22.50
N THR A 66 1.84 14.91 23.19
CA THR A 66 3.13 14.98 23.90
C THR A 66 3.23 14.05 25.11
N LYS A 67 2.08 13.66 25.71
CA LYS A 67 2.03 12.66 26.80
C LYS A 67 2.08 11.21 26.32
N LEU A 68 2.06 10.94 25.01
CA LEU A 68 2.17 9.59 24.48
C LEU A 68 3.58 9.02 24.74
N SER A 69 3.64 7.70 24.99
CA SER A 69 4.93 7.01 25.14
C SER A 69 5.81 7.19 23.89
N ARG A 70 7.13 7.09 24.04
CA ARG A 70 8.06 7.24 22.90
C ARG A 70 7.72 6.30 21.74
N SER A 71 7.43 5.03 22.05
CA SER A 71 7.04 4.03 21.06
C SER A 71 5.70 4.37 20.38
N THR A 72 4.71 4.83 21.15
CA THR A 72 3.43 5.27 20.60
C THR A 72 3.56 6.50 19.70
N ARG A 73 4.45 7.46 20.03
CA ARG A 73 4.69 8.64 19.18
C ARG A 73 5.34 8.26 17.86
N VAL A 74 6.37 7.42 17.88
CA VAL A 74 6.98 6.91 16.64
C VAL A 74 5.94 6.22 15.77
N ASN A 75 5.11 5.36 16.36
CA ASN A 75 4.05 4.67 15.62
C ASN A 75 2.98 5.65 15.11
N PHE A 76 2.65 6.68 15.89
CA PHE A 76 1.75 7.75 15.47
C PHE A 76 2.27 8.46 14.22
N ASP A 77 3.55 8.83 14.20
CA ASP A 77 4.18 9.52 13.08
C ASP A 77 4.21 8.63 11.82
N VAL A 78 4.38 7.31 11.99
CA VAL A 78 4.26 6.33 10.92
C VAL A 78 2.82 6.25 10.38
N HIS A 79 1.81 6.23 11.25
CA HIS A 79 0.41 6.24 10.82
C HIS A 79 0.00 7.55 10.12
N VAL A 80 0.57 8.69 10.50
CA VAL A 80 0.40 9.96 9.76
C VAL A 80 1.00 9.83 8.36
N THR A 81 2.21 9.30 8.25
CA THR A 81 2.90 9.11 6.96
C THR A 81 2.14 8.13 6.06
N SER A 82 1.67 7.01 6.62
CA SER A 82 0.80 6.05 5.93
C SER A 82 -0.53 6.67 5.49
N MET A 83 -1.10 7.59 6.27
CA MET A 83 -2.31 8.31 5.88
C MET A 83 -2.07 9.20 4.66
N VAL A 84 -0.91 9.87 4.58
CA VAL A 84 -0.54 10.64 3.38
C VAL A 84 -0.38 9.70 2.18
N GLN A 85 0.32 8.58 2.36
CA GLN A 85 0.51 7.59 1.29
C GLN A 85 -0.80 7.08 0.73
N CYS A 86 -1.82 6.77 1.53
CA CYS A 86 -3.07 6.24 0.96
C CYS A 86 -3.81 7.26 0.07
N PHE A 87 -3.69 8.57 0.35
CA PHE A 87 -4.24 9.60 -0.53
C PHE A 87 -3.41 9.74 -1.82
N VAL A 88 -2.08 9.69 -1.73
CA VAL A 88 -1.19 9.67 -2.91
C VAL A 88 -1.49 8.45 -3.77
N SER A 89 -1.55 7.27 -3.17
CA SER A 89 -1.93 6.03 -3.85
C SER A 89 -3.29 6.13 -4.53
N PHE A 90 -4.30 6.73 -3.90
CA PHE A 90 -5.60 6.94 -4.52
C PHE A 90 -5.52 7.86 -5.75
N ALA A 91 -4.81 8.98 -5.63
CA ALA A 91 -4.62 9.93 -6.73
C ALA A 91 -3.88 9.34 -7.93
N LEU A 92 -2.96 8.40 -7.70
CA LEU A 92 -2.22 7.68 -8.74
C LEU A 92 -3.03 6.51 -9.31
N MET A 93 -3.67 5.73 -8.44
CA MET A 93 -4.42 4.53 -8.80
C MET A 93 -5.57 4.85 -9.74
N VAL A 94 -6.38 5.87 -9.44
CA VAL A 94 -7.58 6.19 -10.23
C VAL A 94 -7.27 6.39 -11.73
N PRO A 95 -6.40 7.32 -12.15
CA PRO A 95 -6.03 7.46 -13.56
C PRO A 95 -5.30 6.22 -14.10
N HIS A 96 -4.49 5.53 -13.29
CA HIS A 96 -3.76 4.34 -13.74
C HIS A 96 -4.67 3.13 -14.01
N LEU A 97 -5.89 3.08 -13.44
CA LEU A 97 -6.87 2.04 -13.78
C LEU A 97 -7.31 2.13 -15.26
N ASN A 98 -7.12 3.27 -15.92
CA ASN A 98 -7.33 3.44 -17.36
C ASN A 98 -6.04 3.35 -18.19
N ASN A 99 -5.02 2.64 -17.67
CA ASN A 99 -3.80 2.32 -18.44
C ASN A 99 -4.17 1.50 -19.68
N PRO A 100 -3.77 1.91 -20.91
CA PRO A 100 -4.17 1.24 -22.15
C PRO A 100 -3.80 -0.25 -22.21
N HIS A 101 -2.64 -0.62 -21.68
CA HIS A 101 -2.17 -2.01 -21.66
C HIS A 101 -2.99 -2.87 -20.70
N TRP A 102 -3.38 -2.30 -19.56
CA TRP A 102 -4.22 -2.97 -18.57
C TRP A 102 -5.65 -3.17 -19.08
N VAL A 103 -6.24 -2.13 -19.66
CA VAL A 103 -7.62 -2.16 -20.19
C VAL A 103 -7.75 -3.18 -21.32
N ASN A 104 -6.71 -3.32 -22.16
CA ASN A 104 -6.68 -4.28 -23.27
C ASN A 104 -6.27 -5.71 -22.88
N ARG A 105 -6.06 -6.03 -21.58
CA ARG A 105 -5.48 -7.32 -21.15
C ARG A 105 -6.17 -8.57 -21.70
N LEU A 106 -7.50 -8.52 -21.88
CA LEU A 106 -8.27 -9.69 -22.33
C LEU A 106 -7.98 -10.05 -23.79
N ASN A 107 -7.62 -9.05 -24.59
CA ASN A 107 -7.26 -9.25 -25.99
C ASN A 107 -5.75 -9.46 -26.16
N ASP A 108 -4.95 -8.84 -25.27
CA ASP A 108 -3.49 -8.88 -25.32
C ASP A 108 -2.88 -9.03 -23.90
N PRO A 109 -2.92 -10.26 -23.34
CA PRO A 109 -2.42 -10.53 -21.99
C PRO A 109 -0.89 -10.42 -21.88
N ALA A 110 -0.14 -10.61 -22.96
CA ALA A 110 1.31 -10.41 -22.94
C ALA A 110 1.66 -8.93 -22.73
N ASN A 111 0.97 -8.04 -23.43
CA ASN A 111 1.17 -6.60 -23.29
C ASN A 111 0.63 -6.03 -21.97
N SER A 112 -0.34 -6.69 -21.32
CA SER A 112 -0.74 -6.36 -19.94
C SER A 112 0.41 -6.53 -18.93
N LEU A 113 1.44 -7.28 -19.29
CA LEU A 113 2.63 -7.53 -18.48
C LEU A 113 3.84 -6.73 -18.96
N LEU A 114 4.10 -6.74 -20.26
CA LEU A 114 5.32 -6.17 -20.86
C LEU A 114 5.17 -4.71 -21.27
N GLY A 115 3.93 -4.21 -21.36
CA GLY A 115 3.63 -2.82 -21.69
C GLY A 115 4.11 -1.85 -20.61
N SER A 116 4.45 -0.64 -21.02
CA SER A 116 4.88 0.42 -20.12
C SER A 116 4.44 1.79 -20.62
N THR A 117 4.07 2.66 -19.70
CA THR A 117 3.84 4.09 -19.95
C THR A 117 4.68 4.92 -19.00
N ASP A 118 4.90 6.19 -19.34
CA ASP A 118 5.66 7.10 -18.49
C ASP A 118 4.94 7.33 -17.17
N PHE A 119 3.62 7.53 -17.22
CA PHE A 119 2.78 7.61 -16.04
C PHE A 119 2.81 6.32 -15.20
N GLY A 120 2.84 5.14 -15.82
CA GLY A 120 3.00 3.88 -15.09
C GLY A 120 4.35 3.78 -14.38
N GLY A 121 5.41 4.29 -15.01
CA GLY A 121 6.72 4.48 -14.40
C GLY A 121 6.69 5.38 -13.17
N LEU A 122 6.00 6.53 -13.25
CA LEU A 122 5.77 7.44 -12.12
C LEU A 122 5.05 6.74 -10.97
N VAL A 123 3.97 6.00 -11.27
CA VAL A 123 3.21 5.26 -10.26
C VAL A 123 4.11 4.26 -9.54
N CYS A 124 4.87 3.45 -10.27
CA CYS A 124 5.86 2.55 -9.69
C CYS A 124 6.92 3.30 -8.88
N ALA A 125 7.42 4.45 -9.36
CA ALA A 125 8.48 5.22 -8.69
C ALA A 125 8.05 5.79 -7.36
N LEU A 126 6.87 6.42 -7.31
CA LEU A 126 6.34 6.97 -6.08
C LEU A 126 6.03 5.85 -5.07
N THR A 127 5.48 4.72 -5.52
CA THR A 127 5.21 3.56 -4.66
C THR A 127 6.49 2.90 -4.15
N VAL A 128 7.52 2.73 -4.97
CA VAL A 128 8.81 2.18 -4.55
C VAL A 128 9.51 3.12 -3.56
N GLY A 129 9.50 4.43 -3.80
CA GLY A 129 10.06 5.40 -2.85
C GLY A 129 9.38 5.34 -1.46
N TYR A 130 8.06 5.18 -1.42
CA TYR A 130 7.33 4.92 -0.18
C TYR A 130 7.78 3.62 0.50
N PHE A 131 7.85 2.51 -0.24
CA PHE A 131 8.22 1.23 0.37
C PHE A 131 9.69 1.17 0.79
N ILE A 132 10.60 1.93 0.18
CA ILE A 132 11.97 2.10 0.68
C ILE A 132 11.94 2.79 2.05
N TRP A 133 11.13 3.85 2.21
CA TRP A 133 10.92 4.50 3.50
C TRP A 133 10.29 3.53 4.53
N ASP A 134 9.27 2.77 4.12
CA ASP A 134 8.59 1.80 4.98
C ASP A 134 9.55 0.70 5.45
N LEU A 135 10.41 0.19 4.57
CA LEU A 135 11.46 -0.76 4.89
C LEU A 135 12.46 -0.21 5.89
N TYR A 136 12.92 1.02 5.68
CA TYR A 136 13.84 1.70 6.59
C TYR A 136 13.21 1.84 7.98
N VAL A 137 11.94 2.27 8.06
CA VAL A 137 11.21 2.43 9.33
C VAL A 137 10.99 1.09 10.02
N CYS A 138 10.55 0.07 9.29
CA CYS A 138 10.36 -1.28 9.81
C CYS A 138 11.65 -1.90 10.32
N ALA A 139 12.78 -1.68 9.63
CA ALA A 139 14.09 -2.16 10.06
C ALA A 139 14.59 -1.39 11.30
N LYS A 140 14.48 -0.05 11.30
CA LYS A 140 14.91 0.82 12.41
C LYS A 140 14.13 0.56 13.69
N TYR A 141 12.83 0.32 13.57
CA TYR A 141 11.93 0.06 14.69
C TYR A 141 11.43 -1.38 14.66
N PHE A 142 12.33 -2.33 14.40
CA PHE A 142 11.99 -3.75 14.23
C PHE A 142 11.26 -4.34 15.45
N SER A 143 11.62 -3.93 16.67
CA SER A 143 10.94 -4.38 17.89
C SER A 143 9.48 -3.92 18.00
N LEU A 144 9.08 -2.91 17.22
CA LEU A 144 7.71 -2.39 17.16
C LEU A 144 6.88 -3.07 16.07
N PHE A 145 7.46 -3.27 14.88
CA PHE A 145 6.74 -3.75 13.70
C PHE A 145 6.92 -5.25 13.44
N GLY A 146 8.10 -5.80 13.72
CA GLY A 146 8.40 -7.22 13.54
C GLY A 146 8.51 -7.68 12.09
N VAL A 147 8.71 -9.00 11.93
CA VAL A 147 9.03 -9.63 10.64
C VAL A 147 7.93 -9.49 9.59
N GLY A 148 6.66 -9.53 10.00
CA GLY A 148 5.53 -9.49 9.06
C GLY A 148 5.45 -8.18 8.27
N PHE A 149 5.62 -7.04 8.95
CA PHE A 149 5.63 -5.73 8.31
C PHE A 149 6.92 -5.49 7.51
N LEU A 150 8.07 -5.95 8.01
CA LEU A 150 9.32 -5.88 7.24
C LEU A 150 9.25 -6.68 5.92
N PHE A 151 8.71 -7.90 5.99
CA PHE A 151 8.49 -8.73 4.80
C PHE A 151 7.47 -8.09 3.85
N HIS A 152 6.39 -7.54 4.39
CA HIS A 152 5.37 -6.84 3.60
C HIS A 152 6.00 -5.72 2.77
N GLY A 153 6.74 -4.81 3.41
CA GLY A 153 7.38 -3.71 2.71
C GLY A 153 8.34 -4.21 1.63
N PHE A 154 9.08 -5.30 1.89
CA PHE A 154 10.07 -5.82 0.96
C PHE A 154 9.41 -6.42 -0.28
N ALA A 155 8.40 -7.28 -0.05
CA ALA A 155 7.68 -7.96 -1.12
C ALA A 155 6.91 -6.95 -2.00
N ALA A 156 6.30 -5.93 -1.38
CA ALA A 156 5.62 -4.86 -2.10
C ALA A 156 6.60 -3.99 -2.89
N MET A 157 7.72 -3.56 -2.28
CA MET A 157 8.78 -2.82 -2.97
C MET A 157 9.28 -3.59 -4.20
N TYR A 158 9.58 -4.88 -4.03
CA TYR A 158 10.04 -5.74 -5.12
C TYR A 158 9.02 -5.79 -6.25
N ALA A 159 7.73 -6.02 -5.93
CA ALA A 159 6.67 -6.12 -6.93
C ALA A 159 6.51 -4.83 -7.76
N PHE A 160 6.58 -3.66 -7.14
CA PHE A 160 6.51 -2.40 -7.90
C PHE A 160 7.81 -2.08 -8.63
N ALA A 161 8.97 -2.51 -8.11
CA ALA A 161 10.26 -2.31 -8.77
C ALA A 161 10.41 -3.10 -10.08
N THR A 162 9.68 -4.21 -10.27
CA THR A 162 9.66 -4.91 -11.57
C THR A 162 9.09 -4.04 -12.70
N GLY A 163 8.31 -3.00 -12.36
CA GLY A 163 7.85 -1.99 -13.34
C GLY A 163 8.99 -1.22 -14.03
N PHE A 164 10.21 -1.25 -13.48
CA PHE A 164 11.42 -0.70 -14.13
C PHE A 164 12.22 -1.72 -14.94
N VAL A 165 11.90 -3.01 -14.76
CA VAL A 165 12.42 -4.13 -15.55
C VAL A 165 11.26 -4.62 -16.42
N PRO A 166 10.83 -3.77 -17.37
CA PRO A 166 9.48 -3.65 -17.96
C PRO A 166 8.58 -4.88 -17.81
N TYR A 167 8.08 -5.11 -16.59
CA TYR A 167 7.26 -6.28 -16.27
C TYR A 167 6.26 -5.96 -15.17
N CYS A 168 4.99 -6.28 -15.45
CA CYS A 168 3.83 -6.04 -14.60
C CYS A 168 3.57 -4.56 -14.26
N GLN A 169 4.17 -3.60 -14.98
CA GLN A 169 3.87 -2.17 -14.77
C GLN A 169 2.38 -1.83 -14.95
N PRO A 170 1.65 -2.36 -15.97
CA PRO A 170 0.23 -2.05 -16.14
C PRO A 170 -0.64 -2.54 -14.97
N TRP A 171 -0.16 -3.54 -14.22
CA TRP A 171 -0.81 -4.06 -13.02
C TRP A 171 -0.60 -3.19 -11.76
N ALA A 172 0.23 -2.14 -11.80
CA ALA A 172 0.51 -1.29 -10.65
C ALA A 172 -0.76 -0.67 -10.02
N GLY A 173 -1.62 -0.05 -10.84
CA GLY A 173 -2.91 0.50 -10.39
C GLY A 173 -3.84 -0.55 -9.75
N PRO A 174 -4.12 -1.69 -10.43
CA PRO A 174 -4.83 -2.82 -9.86
C PRO A 174 -4.33 -3.28 -8.48
N PHE A 175 -3.01 -3.37 -8.28
CA PHE A 175 -2.45 -3.74 -6.97
C PHE A 175 -2.42 -2.59 -5.95
N LEU A 176 -2.42 -1.32 -6.39
CA LEU A 176 -2.56 -0.17 -5.48
C LEU A 176 -3.94 -0.07 -4.83
N THR A 177 -4.97 -0.71 -5.38
CA THR A 177 -6.32 -0.77 -4.76
C THR A 177 -6.31 -1.37 -3.35
N PHE A 178 -5.28 -2.15 -3.02
CA PHE A 178 -5.00 -2.60 -1.68
C PHE A 178 -4.98 -1.44 -0.67
N GLU A 179 -4.46 -0.27 -1.03
CA GLU A 179 -4.38 0.90 -0.15
C GLU A 179 -5.74 1.50 0.23
N LEU A 180 -6.84 1.09 -0.40
CA LEU A 180 -8.19 1.56 -0.06
C LEU A 180 -8.62 1.22 1.38
N SER A 181 -8.06 0.16 1.98
CA SER A 181 -8.34 -0.17 3.39
C SER A 181 -7.50 0.66 4.39
N THR A 182 -6.37 1.22 3.95
CA THR A 182 -5.36 1.87 4.80
C THR A 182 -5.89 3.07 5.59
N PRO A 183 -6.74 3.97 5.05
CA PRO A 183 -7.32 5.07 5.83
C PRO A 183 -8.06 4.56 7.08
N PHE A 184 -8.83 3.48 6.93
CA PHE A 184 -9.61 2.91 8.02
C PHE A 184 -8.74 2.19 9.05
N VAL A 185 -7.64 1.56 8.61
CA VAL A 185 -6.61 0.99 9.50
C VAL A 185 -6.01 2.09 10.37
N ASN A 186 -5.60 3.21 9.75
CA ASN A 186 -4.97 4.33 10.44
C ASN A 186 -5.93 5.00 11.43
N ILE A 187 -7.17 5.30 11.03
CA ILE A 187 -8.20 5.86 11.93
C ILE A 187 -8.48 4.91 13.10
N ASN A 188 -8.59 3.61 12.84
CA ASN A 188 -8.80 2.63 13.90
C ASN A 188 -7.63 2.58 14.88
N TRP A 189 -6.40 2.70 14.38
CA TRP A 189 -5.22 2.77 15.22
C TRP A 189 -5.21 4.05 16.08
N PHE A 190 -5.44 5.22 15.47
CA PHE A 190 -5.52 6.49 16.18
C PHE A 190 -6.56 6.46 17.29
N ALA A 191 -7.76 5.97 17.00
CA ALA A 191 -8.83 5.80 17.98
C ALA A 191 -8.45 4.89 19.15
N SER A 192 -7.60 3.89 18.92
CA SER A 192 -7.16 2.95 19.97
C SER A 192 -6.02 3.45 20.86
N LYS A 193 -5.28 4.48 20.42
CA LYS A 193 -4.06 4.96 21.10
C LYS A 193 -4.17 6.35 21.68
N LEU A 194 -5.05 7.19 21.13
CA LEU A 194 -5.25 8.54 21.63
C LEU A 194 -6.15 8.55 22.87
N PRO A 195 -6.10 9.63 23.68
CA PRO A 195 -6.92 9.73 24.88
C PRO A 195 -8.42 9.57 24.60
N ALA A 196 -9.15 9.01 25.57
CA ALA A 196 -10.59 8.87 25.50
C ALA A 196 -11.27 10.22 25.19
N GLY A 197 -12.29 10.20 24.33
CA GLY A 197 -12.98 11.41 23.85
C GLY A 197 -12.32 12.09 22.64
N THR A 198 -11.17 11.61 22.15
CA THR A 198 -10.57 12.16 20.91
C THR A 198 -11.41 11.80 19.67
N PHE A 199 -12.01 10.62 19.65
CA PHE A 199 -12.97 10.19 18.63
C PHE A 199 -14.31 9.88 19.31
N SER A 200 -15.41 10.19 18.63
CA SER A 200 -16.74 9.80 19.08
C SER A 200 -16.92 8.29 18.97
N GLU A 201 -17.74 7.69 19.84
CA GLU A 201 -18.04 6.25 19.78
C GLU A 201 -18.64 5.85 18.42
N LYS A 202 -19.53 6.68 17.87
CA LYS A 202 -20.09 6.49 16.53
C LYS A 202 -19.01 6.41 15.46
N THR A 203 -18.03 7.31 15.49
CA THR A 203 -16.90 7.32 14.55
C THR A 203 -16.08 6.02 14.64
N ILE A 204 -15.80 5.56 15.86
CA ILE A 204 -15.03 4.33 16.10
C ILE A 204 -15.77 3.11 15.53
N ILE A 205 -17.07 3.01 15.76
CA ILE A 205 -17.89 1.88 15.28
C ILE A 205 -18.00 1.90 13.75
N ILE A 206 -18.36 3.05 13.16
CA ILE A 206 -18.49 3.19 11.70
C ILE A 206 -17.17 2.87 11.03
N ASN A 207 -16.06 3.44 11.52
CA ASN A 207 -14.73 3.15 10.97
C ASN A 207 -14.36 1.67 11.12
N GLY A 208 -14.66 1.05 12.25
CA GLY A 208 -14.41 -0.38 12.46
C GLY A 208 -15.16 -1.26 11.46
N ILE A 209 -16.41 -0.94 11.12
CA ILE A 209 -17.18 -1.67 10.10
C ILE A 209 -16.59 -1.43 8.71
N LEU A 210 -16.32 -0.16 8.36
CA LEU A 210 -15.72 0.19 7.07
C LEU A 210 -14.36 -0.48 6.88
N LEU A 211 -13.54 -0.51 7.92
CA LEU A 211 -12.26 -1.23 7.95
C LEU A 211 -12.45 -2.71 7.62
N MET A 212 -13.35 -3.41 8.32
CA MET A 212 -13.57 -4.84 8.10
C MET A 212 -14.07 -5.14 6.68
N VAL A 213 -15.05 -4.36 6.19
CA VAL A 213 -15.64 -4.55 4.86
C VAL A 213 -14.63 -4.24 3.77
N THR A 214 -13.96 -3.10 3.84
CA THR A 214 -12.99 -2.68 2.82
C THR A 214 -11.79 -3.62 2.78
N PHE A 215 -11.23 -3.98 3.93
CA PHE A 215 -10.13 -4.94 4.01
C PHE A 215 -10.51 -6.28 3.40
N PHE A 216 -11.69 -6.82 3.74
CA PHE A 216 -12.16 -8.07 3.16
C PHE A 216 -12.30 -7.99 1.64
N ILE A 217 -12.93 -6.94 1.12
CA ILE A 217 -13.15 -6.78 -0.32
C ILE A 217 -11.83 -6.61 -1.06
N VAL A 218 -10.99 -5.64 -0.66
CA VAL A 218 -9.82 -5.25 -1.47
C VAL A 218 -8.61 -6.14 -1.19
N ARG A 219 -8.38 -6.59 0.04
CA ARG A 219 -7.20 -7.40 0.39
C ARG A 219 -7.43 -8.90 0.28
N ILE A 220 -8.66 -9.38 0.51
CA ILE A 220 -8.97 -10.82 0.44
C ILE A 220 -9.60 -11.17 -0.91
N VAL A 221 -10.82 -10.70 -1.17
CA VAL A 221 -11.56 -11.09 -2.39
C VAL A 221 -10.81 -10.64 -3.64
N TRP A 222 -10.53 -9.34 -3.75
CA TRP A 222 -9.77 -8.81 -4.87
C TRP A 222 -8.33 -9.31 -4.89
N GLY A 223 -7.66 -9.42 -3.73
CA GLY A 223 -6.26 -9.88 -3.67
C GLY A 223 -6.03 -11.27 -4.26
N PHE A 224 -6.86 -12.25 -3.91
CA PHE A 224 -6.76 -13.59 -4.50
C PHE A 224 -7.23 -13.60 -5.97
N TYR A 225 -8.27 -12.84 -6.31
CA TYR A 225 -8.73 -12.73 -7.69
C TYR A 225 -7.67 -12.11 -8.61
N ALA A 226 -7.10 -10.97 -8.25
CA ALA A 226 -6.08 -10.25 -9.01
C ALA A 226 -4.83 -11.10 -9.21
N VAL A 227 -4.35 -11.81 -8.19
CA VAL A 227 -3.18 -12.71 -8.33
C VAL A 227 -3.49 -13.90 -9.23
N SER A 228 -4.71 -14.44 -9.18
CA SER A 228 -5.13 -15.52 -10.09
C SER A 228 -5.16 -15.04 -11.54
N GLN A 229 -5.70 -13.84 -11.79
CA GLN A 229 -5.74 -13.23 -13.12
C GLN A 229 -4.31 -12.91 -13.62
N LEU A 230 -3.46 -12.35 -12.75
CA LEU A 230 -2.05 -12.10 -13.06
C LEU A 230 -1.32 -13.40 -13.44
N ALA A 231 -1.56 -14.50 -12.71
CA ALA A 231 -0.97 -15.79 -13.01
C ALA A 231 -1.41 -16.34 -14.38
N VAL A 232 -2.67 -16.12 -14.77
CA VAL A 232 -3.18 -16.49 -16.10
C VAL A 232 -2.51 -15.65 -17.18
N ASP A 233 -2.44 -14.33 -17.02
CA ASP A 233 -1.79 -13.43 -17.98
C ASP A 233 -0.30 -13.81 -18.14
N MET A 234 0.39 -14.17 -17.04
CA MET A 234 1.81 -14.55 -17.06
C MET A 234 2.12 -15.72 -18.00
N LEU A 235 1.16 -16.64 -18.23
CA LEU A 235 1.30 -17.74 -19.18
C LEU A 235 1.60 -17.27 -20.60
N ALA A 236 1.12 -16.07 -20.98
CA ALA A 236 1.33 -15.48 -22.30
C ALA A 236 2.72 -14.83 -22.49
N SER A 237 3.55 -14.79 -21.45
CA SER A 237 4.88 -14.14 -21.48
C SER A 237 6.04 -15.05 -21.07
N LEU A 238 5.79 -16.31 -20.74
CA LEU A 238 6.79 -17.23 -20.14
C LEU A 238 8.00 -17.53 -21.04
N ASP A 239 7.85 -17.35 -22.35
CA ASP A 239 8.87 -17.49 -23.38
C ASP A 239 9.62 -16.19 -23.67
N GLN A 240 9.09 -15.05 -23.23
CA GLN A 240 9.64 -13.70 -23.49
C GLN A 240 10.51 -13.17 -22.35
N VAL A 241 10.41 -13.76 -21.14
CA VAL A 241 11.14 -13.29 -19.96
C VAL A 241 11.83 -14.43 -19.22
N ASN A 242 12.80 -14.08 -18.36
CA ASN A 242 13.35 -15.04 -17.42
C ASN A 242 12.26 -15.49 -16.44
N LYS A 243 11.93 -16.79 -16.43
CA LYS A 243 10.89 -17.40 -15.59
C LYS A 243 11.04 -17.13 -14.09
N LEU A 244 12.24 -16.81 -13.61
CA LEU A 244 12.45 -16.40 -12.22
C LEU A 244 11.62 -15.15 -11.86
N LEU A 245 11.42 -14.23 -12.80
CA LEU A 245 10.65 -13.00 -12.59
C LEU A 245 9.16 -13.27 -12.29
N PRO A 246 8.37 -13.93 -13.16
CA PRO A 246 6.99 -14.28 -12.83
C PRO A 246 6.88 -15.22 -11.62
N ILE A 247 7.77 -16.21 -11.49
CA ILE A 247 7.75 -17.13 -10.34
C ILE A 247 7.93 -16.37 -9.03
N SER A 248 8.94 -15.49 -8.94
CA SER A 248 9.20 -14.69 -7.74
C SER A 248 8.02 -13.77 -7.41
N LEU A 249 7.42 -13.12 -8.42
CA LEU A 249 6.24 -12.27 -8.24
C LEU A 249 5.03 -13.03 -7.71
N LEU A 250 4.74 -14.21 -8.25
CA LEU A 250 3.61 -15.04 -7.78
C LEU A 250 3.84 -15.56 -6.37
N VAL A 251 5.06 -16.01 -6.05
CA VAL A 251 5.41 -16.46 -4.69
C VAL A 251 5.26 -15.32 -3.69
N LEU A 252 5.82 -14.14 -3.98
CA LEU A 252 5.71 -12.98 -3.09
C LEU A 252 4.27 -12.50 -2.93
N ASN A 253 3.49 -12.46 -4.01
CA ASN A 253 2.07 -12.09 -3.94
C ASN A 253 1.23 -13.11 -3.14
N PHE A 254 1.51 -14.40 -3.27
CA PHE A 254 0.85 -15.42 -2.47
C PHE A 254 1.16 -15.27 -0.98
N LEU A 255 2.42 -14.99 -0.64
CA LEU A 255 2.84 -14.71 0.74
C LEU A 255 2.20 -13.43 1.29
N LEU A 256 2.12 -12.37 0.47
CA LEU A 256 1.42 -11.12 0.83
C LEU A 256 -0.07 -11.36 1.08
N ASN A 257 -0.74 -12.15 0.24
CA ASN A 257 -2.15 -12.52 0.45
C ASN A 257 -2.33 -13.39 1.70
N SER A 258 -1.40 -14.30 1.99
CA SER A 258 -1.41 -15.08 3.23
C SER A 258 -1.28 -14.19 4.46
N LEU A 259 -0.43 -13.17 4.39
CA LEU A 259 -0.31 -12.16 5.43
C LEU A 259 -1.59 -11.33 5.61
N ASN A 260 -2.28 -10.98 4.51
CA ASN A 260 -3.58 -10.33 4.58
C ASN A 260 -4.64 -11.21 5.26
N VAL A 261 -4.66 -12.52 4.96
CA VAL A 261 -5.56 -13.48 5.64
C VAL A 261 -5.26 -13.52 7.13
N PHE A 262 -3.98 -13.56 7.51
CA PHE A 262 -3.56 -13.53 8.91
C PHE A 262 -4.00 -12.26 9.64
N TRP A 263 -3.81 -11.09 9.02
CA TRP A 263 -4.26 -9.81 9.58
C TRP A 263 -5.79 -9.76 9.71
N PHE A 264 -6.52 -10.19 8.67
CA PHE A 264 -7.98 -10.23 8.71
C PHE A 264 -8.49 -11.16 9.81
N TYR A 265 -7.87 -12.33 9.97
CA TYR A 265 -8.18 -13.25 11.07
C TYR A 265 -8.03 -12.58 12.44
N LYS A 266 -6.92 -11.85 12.68
CA LYS A 266 -6.73 -11.09 13.92
C LYS A 266 -7.82 -10.04 14.13
N MET A 267 -8.21 -9.33 13.07
CA MET A 267 -9.27 -8.32 13.15
C MET A 267 -10.63 -8.94 13.49
N VAL A 268 -10.99 -10.07 12.88
CA VAL A 268 -12.22 -10.83 13.20
C VAL A 268 -12.20 -11.28 14.66
N MET A 269 -11.08 -11.80 15.15
CA MET A 269 -10.96 -12.25 16.54
C MET A 269 -11.15 -11.11 17.55
N ILE A 270 -10.55 -9.94 17.29
CA ILE A 270 -10.73 -8.74 18.10
C ILE A 270 -12.21 -8.29 18.07
N ALA A 271 -12.84 -8.26 16.89
CA ALA A 271 -14.24 -7.88 16.73
C ALA A 271 -15.19 -8.83 17.48
N ARG A 272 -14.97 -10.16 17.38
CA ARG A 272 -15.77 -11.18 18.08
C ARG A 272 -15.66 -11.05 19.59
N LYS A 273 -14.48 -10.76 20.13
CA LYS A 273 -14.29 -10.54 21.57
C LYS A 273 -15.03 -9.30 22.05
N LYS A 274 -14.89 -8.19 21.33
CA LYS A 274 -15.60 -6.94 21.63
C LYS A 274 -17.12 -7.14 21.62
N ALA A 275 -17.65 -7.92 20.67
CA ALA A 275 -19.08 -8.24 20.59
C ALA A 275 -19.58 -9.12 21.76
N ARG A 276 -18.68 -9.88 22.41
CA ARG A 276 -19.00 -10.73 23.58
C ARG A 276 -18.93 -9.98 24.92
N GLY A 277 -18.73 -8.67 24.90
CA GLY A 277 -18.72 -7.83 26.12
C GLY A 277 -17.44 -7.92 26.94
N GLN A 278 -16.37 -8.50 26.39
CA GLN A 278 -15.09 -8.64 27.07
C GLN A 278 -14.07 -7.69 26.45
N GLU A 279 -13.81 -6.61 27.18
CA GLU A 279 -12.60 -5.77 27.13
C GLU A 279 -12.53 -4.66 26.07
N SER A 280 -11.69 -3.66 26.38
CA SER A 280 -11.31 -2.58 25.45
C SER A 280 -10.55 -3.16 24.24
N THR A 281 -10.55 -2.45 23.10
CA THR A 281 -9.84 -2.90 21.88
C THR A 281 -8.37 -3.25 22.14
N ARG A 282 -7.73 -2.57 23.09
CA ARG A 282 -6.33 -2.78 23.45
C ARG A 282 -6.10 -4.10 24.20
N GLU A 283 -6.98 -4.44 25.11
CA GLU A 283 -6.93 -5.67 25.91
C GLU A 283 -7.23 -6.88 25.01
N ALA A 284 -8.32 -6.82 24.23
CA ALA A 284 -8.66 -7.84 23.27
C ALA A 284 -7.52 -8.10 22.26
N ALA A 285 -6.85 -7.05 21.78
CA ALA A 285 -5.69 -7.17 20.89
C ALA A 285 -4.46 -7.77 21.58
N LYS A 286 -4.22 -7.42 22.86
CA LYS A 286 -3.10 -7.96 23.65
C LYS A 286 -3.26 -9.45 23.85
N GLU A 287 -4.44 -9.91 24.27
CA GLU A 287 -4.70 -11.33 24.47
C GLU A 287 -4.66 -12.13 23.16
N VAL A 288 -5.17 -11.56 22.07
CA VAL A 288 -5.10 -12.21 20.75
C VAL A 288 -3.64 -12.36 20.31
N ARG A 289 -2.78 -11.39 20.64
CA ARG A 289 -1.34 -11.48 20.39
C ARG A 289 -0.70 -12.60 21.22
N GLU A 290 -0.97 -12.67 22.51
CA GLU A 290 -0.45 -13.71 23.42
C GLU A 290 -0.90 -15.14 23.06
N LYS A 291 -2.03 -15.30 22.38
CA LYS A 291 -2.54 -16.62 21.93
C LYS A 291 -2.02 -17.06 20.55
N ILE A 292 -1.48 -16.14 19.76
CA ILE A 292 -1.09 -16.36 18.36
C ILE A 292 0.44 -16.28 18.17
N GLU A 293 1.15 -15.61 19.08
CA GLU A 293 2.62 -15.74 19.23
C GLU A 293 2.99 -17.07 19.87
#